data_AF-A0A937ZUC4-F1
#
_entry.id   AF-A0A937ZUC4-F1
#
_cell.length_a   1.000
_cell.length_b   1.000
_cell.length_c   1.000
_cell.angle_alpha   90.00
_cell.angle_beta   90.00
_cell.angle_gamma   90.00
#
_symmetry.space_group_name_H-M   'P 1'
#
loop_
_entity.id
_entity.type
_entity.pdbx_description
1 polymer ?
#
loop_
_entity_poly.entity_id
_entity_poly.type
_entity_poly.pdbx_seq_one_letter_code
_entity_poly.pdbx_strand_id
1 'polypeptide(L)'
;FAVAVVTFIVFVERAHRRIVVQYPKRQVGNRMFGGEASHIPLKLNTSGVIPVIFASSLLLAPVSLAGFAGPDSGGVLGTISAYLGQGQPLFLFLYAALIVFFAFFYTAVVFNPEETADNLKKHGGFVPGIRPGRNTAEYFDYVLTRLTVVGAGYLTVVALLPEVLRVRFAVPFYFGGTSLLIVVVVSMDFVSQVQSHLLAHQYEGLIRKSRLKGKR
;
A
#
# COMPACT_ATOMS: atom_id res chain seq x y z
N PHE A 1 16.18 -0.96 18.64
CA PHE A 1 15.24 -1.90 17.99
C PHE A 1 14.12 -1.16 17.27
N ALA A 2 13.23 -0.45 17.98
CA ALA A 2 12.10 0.26 17.36
C ALA A 2 12.52 1.25 16.26
N VAL A 3 13.56 2.06 16.48
CA VAL A 3 14.07 2.99 15.45
C VAL A 3 14.53 2.26 14.19
N ALA A 4 15.23 1.13 14.32
CA ALA A 4 15.68 0.35 13.16
C ALA A 4 14.50 -0.25 12.37
N VAL A 5 13.48 -0.75 13.07
CA VAL A 5 12.24 -1.25 12.46
C VAL A 5 11.50 -0.12 11.75
N VAL A 6 11.35 1.05 12.37
CA VAL A 6 10.71 2.21 11.77
C VAL A 6 11.49 2.71 10.55
N THR A 7 12.81 2.83 10.63
CA THR A 7 13.65 3.25 9.49
C THR A 7 13.55 2.24 8.34
N PHE A 8 13.55 0.94 8.64
CA PHE A 8 13.34 -0.09 7.64
C PHE A 8 11.95 0.02 6.99
N ILE A 9 10.90 0.22 7.79
CA ILE A 9 9.54 0.40 7.28
C ILE A 9 9.46 1.62 6.36
N VAL A 10 10.00 2.75 6.81
CA VAL A 10 10.03 4.00 6.04
C VAL A 10 10.75 3.83 4.71
N PHE A 11 11.87 3.11 4.71
CA PHE A 11 12.67 2.87 3.52
C PHE A 11 11.89 2.04 2.49
N VAL A 12 11.23 0.97 2.93
CA VAL A 12 10.44 0.11 2.05
C VAL A 12 9.18 0.81 1.56
N GLU A 13 8.46 1.53 2.43
CA GLU A 13 7.21 2.21 2.06
C GLU A 13 7.44 3.38 1.09
N ARG A 14 8.62 4.01 1.14
CA ARG A 14 9.03 5.03 0.15
C ARG A 14 9.52 4.44 -1.17
N ALA A 15 9.76 3.13 -1.24
CA ALA A 15 10.19 2.47 -2.46
C ALA A 15 9.05 2.49 -3.49
N HIS A 16 9.36 3.04 -4.66
CA HIS A 16 8.45 3.09 -5.79
C HIS A 16 9.17 2.60 -7.04
N ARG A 17 8.47 1.76 -7.80
CA ARG A 17 8.91 1.34 -9.12
C ARG A 17 8.46 2.37 -10.14
N ARG A 18 9.41 3.06 -10.75
CA ARG A 18 9.16 4.05 -11.80
C ARG A 18 8.97 3.34 -13.14
N ILE A 19 7.76 3.40 -13.71
CA ILE A 19 7.52 2.98 -15.09
C ILE A 19 7.61 4.22 -15.97
N VAL A 20 8.59 4.26 -16.87
CA VAL A 20 8.76 5.38 -17.81
C VAL A 20 7.67 5.32 -18.87
N VAL A 21 7.01 6.46 -19.08
CA VAL A 21 6.00 6.68 -20.11
C VAL A 21 6.44 7.85 -20.97
N GLN A 22 6.28 7.69 -22.27
CA GLN A 22 6.62 8.71 -23.24
C GLN A 22 5.36 9.25 -23.87
N TYR A 23 5.30 10.57 -24.01
CA TYR A 23 4.30 11.25 -24.80
C TYR A 23 4.94 11.65 -26.13
N PRO A 24 4.36 11.24 -27.27
CA PRO A 24 4.92 11.52 -28.58
C PRO A 24 5.00 13.03 -28.78
N LYS A 25 6.13 13.49 -29.33
CA LYS A 25 6.34 14.89 -29.68
C LYS A 25 5.33 15.29 -30.74
N ARG A 26 4.59 16.36 -30.52
CA ARG A 26 3.79 16.98 -31.58
C ARG A 26 4.61 18.11 -32.18
N GLN A 27 4.95 17.96 -33.45
CA GLN A 27 5.54 19.05 -34.22
C GLN A 27 4.40 20.00 -34.61
N VAL A 28 4.44 21.23 -34.09
CA VAL A 28 3.51 22.29 -34.47
C VAL A 28 4.35 23.39 -35.12
N GLY A 29 4.26 23.51 -36.45
CA GLY A 29 5.12 24.40 -37.23
C GLY A 29 6.60 23.95 -37.26
N ASN A 30 7.53 24.90 -37.19
CA ASN A 30 8.98 24.63 -37.25
C ASN A 30 9.63 24.35 -35.88
N ARG A 31 8.83 24.15 -34.83
CA ARG A 31 9.31 23.88 -33.46
C ARG A 31 8.72 22.56 -32.95
N MET A 32 9.59 21.67 -32.48
CA MET A 32 9.17 20.47 -31.75
C MET A 32 8.71 20.88 -30.35
N PHE A 33 7.44 20.62 -30.03
CA PHE A 33 6.92 20.74 -28.67
C PHE A 33 6.68 19.35 -28.08
N GLY A 34 7.11 19.17 -26.83
CA GLY A 34 6.89 17.95 -26.06
C GLY A 34 7.98 16.89 -26.20
N GLY A 35 7.70 15.73 -25.60
CA GLY A 35 8.62 14.61 -25.48
C GLY A 35 9.40 14.55 -24.18
N GLU A 36 8.89 15.15 -23.10
CA GLU A 36 9.37 14.82 -21.77
C GLU A 36 8.97 13.38 -21.43
N ALA A 37 9.96 12.60 -21.04
CA ALA A 37 9.73 11.30 -20.43
C ALA A 37 9.10 11.56 -19.06
N SER A 38 7.86 11.09 -18.89
CA SER A 38 7.22 11.06 -17.59
C SER A 38 7.42 9.68 -16.96
N HIS A 39 7.07 9.55 -15.70
CA HIS A 39 7.01 8.25 -15.05
C HIS A 39 5.68 8.10 -14.31
N ILE A 40 5.10 6.91 -14.37
CA ILE A 40 4.02 6.51 -13.46
C ILE A 40 4.72 5.80 -12.28
N PRO A 41 4.71 6.39 -11.07
CA PRO A 41 5.26 5.74 -9.89
C PRO A 41 4.27 4.68 -9.39
N LEU A 42 4.64 3.40 -9.44
CA LEU A 42 3.92 2.34 -8.75
C LEU A 42 4.57 2.13 -7.39
N LYS A 43 3.82 2.35 -6.31
CA LYS A 43 4.28 2.04 -4.94
C LYS A 43 4.43 0.53 -4.78
N LEU A 44 5.41 0.09 -3.98
CA LEU A 44 5.58 -1.33 -3.65
C LEU A 44 4.36 -1.88 -2.90
N ASN A 45 3.75 -1.04 -2.07
CA ASN A 45 2.50 -1.32 -1.37
C ASN A 45 1.45 -0.27 -1.78
N THR A 46 0.59 -0.62 -2.72
CA THR A 46 -0.58 0.20 -3.07
C THR A 46 -1.68 0.09 -2.01
N SER A 47 -1.65 -0.97 -1.19
CA SER A 47 -2.66 -1.26 -0.18
C SER A 47 -2.47 -0.53 1.16
N GLY A 48 -1.28 0.03 1.40
CA GLY A 48 -0.93 0.64 2.68
C GLY A 48 -1.10 -0.34 3.84
N VAL A 49 -1.70 0.12 4.95
CA VAL A 49 -1.92 -0.71 6.15
C VAL A 49 -3.24 -1.47 6.15
N ILE A 50 -4.12 -1.18 5.20
CA ILE A 50 -5.51 -1.64 5.22
C ILE A 50 -5.61 -3.19 5.34
N PRO A 51 -4.82 -3.99 4.61
CA PRO A 51 -4.83 -5.46 4.76
C PRO A 51 -4.50 -5.94 6.17
N VAL A 52 -3.54 -5.29 6.84
CA VAL A 52 -3.08 -5.64 8.18
C VAL A 52 -4.17 -5.34 9.21
N ILE A 53 -4.88 -4.21 9.04
CA ILE A 53 -6.01 -3.83 9.90
C ILE A 53 -7.15 -4.82 9.75
N PHE A 54 -7.56 -5.14 8.52
CA PHE A 54 -8.64 -6.11 8.28
C PHE A 54 -8.31 -7.51 8.79
N ALA A 55 -7.08 -7.99 8.60
CA ALA A 55 -6.65 -9.26 9.17
C ALA A 55 -6.73 -9.25 10.71
N SER A 56 -6.31 -8.15 11.35
CA SER A 56 -6.35 -8.05 12.81
C SER A 56 -7.78 -7.96 13.37
N SER A 57 -8.68 -7.20 12.73
CA SER A 57 -10.06 -7.06 13.20
C SER A 57 -10.85 -8.35 13.01
N LEU A 58 -10.64 -9.06 11.90
CA LEU A 58 -11.29 -10.34 11.62
C LEU A 58 -10.90 -11.41 12.64
N LEU A 59 -9.63 -11.45 13.05
CA LEU A 59 -9.13 -12.39 14.06
C LEU A 59 -9.56 -12.04 15.48
N LEU A 60 -9.63 -10.75 15.81
CA LEU A 60 -10.01 -10.30 17.16
C LEU A 60 -11.51 -10.43 17.42
N ALA A 61 -12.36 -10.42 16.39
CA ALA A 61 -13.81 -10.56 16.54
C ALA A 61 -14.24 -11.85 17.28
N PRO A 62 -13.85 -13.07 16.85
CA PRO A 62 -14.23 -14.30 17.54
C PRO A 62 -13.61 -14.42 18.94
N VAL A 63 -12.37 -13.95 19.11
CA VAL A 63 -11.69 -13.96 20.43
C VAL A 63 -12.42 -13.07 21.42
N SER A 64 -12.86 -11.89 20.97
CA SER A 64 -13.62 -10.96 21.81
C SER A 64 -14.98 -11.55 22.19
N LEU A 65 -15.71 -12.12 21.22
CA LEU A 65 -17.00 -12.78 21.47
C LEU A 65 -16.89 -13.96 22.45
N ALA A 66 -15.85 -14.77 22.31
CA ALA A 66 -15.58 -15.86 23.26
C ALA A 66 -15.20 -15.33 24.66
N GLY A 67 -14.51 -14.19 24.75
CA GLY A 67 -14.22 -13.51 26.01
C GLY A 67 -15.47 -13.01 26.74
N PHE A 68 -16.48 -12.54 26.00
CA PHE A 68 -17.78 -12.13 26.56
C PHE A 68 -18.67 -13.31 26.97
N ALA A 69 -18.51 -14.49 26.36
CA ALA A 69 -19.30 -15.69 26.63
C ALA A 69 -18.93 -16.42 27.95
N GLY A 70 -17.88 -15.96 28.64
CA GLY A 70 -17.45 -16.48 29.94
C GLY A 70 -16.56 -17.74 29.87
N PRO A 71 -15.71 -17.98 30.90
CA PRO A 71 -14.73 -19.08 30.91
C PRO A 71 -15.34 -20.49 30.90
N ASP A 72 -16.61 -20.61 31.31
CA ASP A 72 -17.35 -21.87 31.47
C ASP A 72 -18.16 -22.30 30.24
N SER A 73 -18.01 -21.60 29.10
CA SER A 73 -18.56 -22.10 27.84
C SER A 73 -17.67 -23.24 27.29
N GLY A 74 -17.78 -24.42 27.91
CA GLY A 74 -17.09 -25.67 27.56
C GLY A 74 -17.47 -26.27 26.20
N GLY A 75 -17.62 -25.43 25.18
CA GLY A 75 -17.93 -25.79 23.80
C GLY A 75 -16.86 -25.34 22.82
N VAL A 76 -17.15 -25.57 21.54
CA VAL A 76 -16.30 -25.26 20.38
C VAL A 76 -15.69 -23.84 20.44
N LEU A 77 -16.42 -22.86 21.01
CA LEU A 77 -15.95 -21.48 21.22
C LEU A 77 -14.74 -21.36 22.16
N GLY A 78 -14.69 -22.12 23.25
CA GLY A 78 -13.55 -22.12 24.20
C GLY A 78 -12.30 -22.77 23.60
N THR A 79 -12.46 -23.81 22.78
CA THR A 79 -11.35 -24.38 22.00
C THR A 79 -10.88 -23.43 20.90
N ILE A 80 -11.80 -22.75 20.21
CA ILE A 80 -11.45 -21.77 19.17
C ILE A 80 -10.71 -20.58 19.79
N SER A 81 -11.15 -20.07 20.94
CA SER A 81 -10.47 -18.95 21.62
C SER A 81 -9.12 -19.34 22.20
N ALA A 82 -8.97 -20.58 22.66
CA ALA A 82 -7.66 -21.13 23.00
C ALA A 82 -6.76 -21.11 21.76
N TYR A 83 -7.18 -21.73 20.65
CA TYR A 83 -6.35 -21.82 19.43
C TYR A 83 -6.11 -20.50 18.68
N LEU A 84 -7.02 -19.52 18.79
CA LEU A 84 -6.89 -18.17 18.23
C LEU A 84 -6.35 -17.15 19.26
N GLY A 85 -5.89 -17.60 20.43
CA GLY A 85 -5.24 -16.74 21.40
C GLY A 85 -3.97 -16.10 20.83
N GLN A 86 -3.75 -14.82 21.16
CA GLN A 86 -2.52 -14.11 20.76
C GLN A 86 -1.28 -14.88 21.24
N GLY A 87 -0.31 -15.06 20.34
CA GLY A 87 0.92 -15.81 20.63
C GLY A 87 0.87 -17.32 20.32
N GLN A 88 -0.26 -17.86 19.89
CA GLN A 88 -0.32 -19.24 19.39
C GLN A 88 0.17 -19.35 17.94
N PRO A 89 0.83 -20.48 17.57
CA PRO A 89 1.32 -20.68 16.21
C PRO A 89 0.19 -20.69 15.16
N LEU A 90 -1.01 -21.17 15.53
CA LEU A 90 -2.18 -21.14 14.65
C LEU A 90 -2.63 -19.70 14.36
N PHE A 91 -2.67 -18.85 15.39
CA PHE A 91 -2.98 -17.42 15.23
C PHE A 91 -1.99 -16.75 14.27
N LEU A 92 -0.68 -16.98 14.46
CA LEU A 92 0.36 -16.41 13.59
C LEU A 92 0.22 -16.86 12.14
N PHE A 93 -0.05 -18.15 11.91
CA PHE A 93 -0.24 -18.68 10.56
C PHE A 93 -1.48 -18.10 9.89
N LEU A 94 -2.62 -18.08 10.59
CA LEU A 94 -3.88 -17.55 10.04
C LEU A 94 -3.76 -16.04 9.80
N TYR A 95 -3.07 -15.33 10.69
CA TYR A 95 -2.79 -13.91 10.55
C TYR A 95 -1.92 -13.62 9.32
N ALA A 96 -0.84 -14.38 9.12
CA ALA A 96 0.00 -14.29 7.94
C ALA A 96 -0.79 -14.54 6.64
N ALA A 97 -1.60 -15.60 6.62
CA ALA A 97 -2.42 -15.96 5.47
C ALA A 97 -3.45 -14.87 5.14
N LEU A 98 -4.13 -14.32 6.15
CA LEU A 98 -5.09 -13.23 5.97
C LEU A 98 -4.42 -11.95 5.47
N ILE A 99 -3.24 -11.58 5.98
CA ILE A 99 -2.50 -10.42 5.48
C ILE A 99 -2.20 -10.58 3.98
N VAL A 100 -1.66 -11.73 3.59
CA VAL A 100 -1.34 -11.98 2.17
C VAL A 100 -2.61 -11.95 1.33
N PHE A 101 -3.68 -12.63 1.76
CA PHE A 101 -4.96 -12.64 1.05
C PHE A 101 -5.52 -11.22 0.86
N PHE A 102 -5.61 -10.43 1.93
CA PHE A 102 -6.13 -9.07 1.85
C PHE A 102 -5.21 -8.12 1.07
N ALA A 103 -3.89 -8.34 1.08
CA ALA A 103 -2.96 -7.53 0.29
C ALA A 103 -3.18 -7.74 -1.21
N PHE A 104 -3.40 -8.98 -1.66
CA PHE A 104 -3.75 -9.26 -3.06
C PHE A 104 -5.15 -8.75 -3.39
N PHE A 105 -6.13 -9.04 -2.54
CA PHE A 105 -7.52 -8.65 -2.77
C PHE A 105 -7.68 -7.12 -2.88
N TYR A 106 -7.12 -6.37 -1.94
CA TYR A 106 -7.22 -4.91 -1.96
C TYR A 106 -6.50 -4.29 -3.16
N THR A 107 -5.30 -4.80 -3.50
CA THR A 107 -4.55 -4.30 -4.65
C THR A 107 -5.33 -4.48 -5.96
N ALA A 108 -5.97 -5.65 -6.14
CA ALA A 108 -6.77 -5.94 -7.33
C ALA A 108 -8.05 -5.10 -7.42
N VAL A 109 -8.67 -4.76 -6.28
CA VAL A 109 -9.90 -3.94 -6.25
C VAL A 109 -9.60 -2.46 -6.53
N VAL A 110 -8.48 -1.93 -5.99
CA VAL A 110 -8.16 -0.50 -6.11
C VAL A 110 -7.45 -0.15 -7.40
N PHE A 111 -6.56 -1.02 -7.89
CA PHE A 111 -5.80 -0.73 -9.10
C PHE A 111 -6.35 -1.53 -10.28
N ASN A 112 -7.05 -0.84 -11.18
CA ASN A 112 -7.48 -1.42 -12.45
C ASN A 112 -6.42 -1.17 -13.56
N PRO A 113 -5.66 -2.20 -13.99
CA PRO A 113 -4.62 -2.03 -15.00
C PRO A 113 -5.19 -1.73 -16.40
N GLU A 114 -6.39 -2.22 -16.72
CA GLU A 114 -7.05 -1.95 -18.00
C GLU A 114 -7.43 -0.48 -18.12
N GLU A 115 -8.09 0.05 -17.08
CA GLU A 115 -8.49 1.46 -17.05
C GLU A 115 -7.28 2.39 -17.08
N THR A 116 -6.21 2.03 -16.36
CA THR A 116 -4.96 2.82 -16.34
C THR A 116 -4.29 2.82 -17.71
N ALA A 117 -4.27 1.68 -18.41
CA ALA A 117 -3.73 1.57 -19.77
C ALA A 117 -4.57 2.36 -20.78
N ASP A 118 -5.90 2.31 -20.67
CA ASP A 118 -6.79 3.07 -21.54
C ASP A 118 -6.69 4.58 -21.30
N ASN A 119 -6.59 5.02 -20.05
CA ASN A 119 -6.35 6.42 -19.72
C ASN A 119 -4.99 6.88 -20.27
N LEU A 120 -3.95 6.07 -20.14
CA LEU A 120 -2.63 6.37 -20.72
C LEU A 120 -2.72 6.54 -22.25
N LYS A 121 -3.43 5.63 -22.93
CA LYS A 121 -3.69 5.70 -24.37
C LYS A 121 -4.50 6.94 -24.77
N LYS A 122 -5.56 7.28 -24.02
CA LYS A 122 -6.40 8.47 -24.25
C LYS A 122 -5.60 9.77 -24.11
N HIS A 123 -4.66 9.82 -23.16
CA HIS A 123 -3.74 10.95 -22.99
C HIS A 123 -2.56 10.94 -23.97
N GLY A 124 -2.53 10.02 -24.93
CA GLY A 124 -1.49 9.90 -25.93
C GLY A 124 -0.15 9.38 -25.41
N GLY A 125 -0.09 8.91 -24.16
CA GLY A 125 1.11 8.30 -23.59
C GLY A 125 1.25 6.83 -24.00
N PHE A 126 2.48 6.34 -24.02
CA PHE A 126 2.76 4.92 -24.21
C PHE A 126 4.00 4.49 -23.42
N VAL A 127 4.05 3.21 -23.05
CA VAL A 127 5.23 2.60 -22.44
C VAL A 127 6.19 2.20 -23.58
N PRO A 128 7.44 2.68 -23.59
CA PRO A 128 8.40 2.30 -24.64
C PRO A 128 8.56 0.78 -24.73
N GLY A 129 8.46 0.23 -25.95
CA GLY A 129 8.59 -1.21 -26.21
C GLY A 129 7.29 -2.02 -26.07
N ILE A 130 6.17 -1.42 -25.67
CA ILE A 130 4.89 -2.12 -25.48
C ILE A 130 3.80 -1.42 -26.29
N ARG A 131 3.02 -2.20 -27.05
CA ARG A 131 1.92 -1.66 -27.87
C ARG A 131 0.80 -1.11 -26.97
N PRO A 132 0.31 0.14 -27.17
CA PRO A 132 -0.74 0.72 -26.35
C PRO A 132 -2.05 -0.07 -26.38
N GLY A 133 -2.70 -0.21 -25.22
CA GLY A 133 -3.96 -0.95 -25.05
C GLY A 133 -3.75 -2.21 -24.23
N ARG A 134 -4.26 -3.35 -24.71
CA ARG A 134 -4.27 -4.60 -23.93
C ARG A 134 -2.88 -5.07 -23.49
N ASN A 135 -1.87 -4.95 -24.34
CA ASN A 135 -0.49 -5.32 -23.98
C ASN A 135 0.08 -4.43 -22.87
N THR A 136 -0.33 -3.16 -22.80
CA THR A 136 0.04 -2.27 -21.68
C THR A 136 -0.65 -2.67 -20.39
N ALA A 137 -1.93 -3.05 -20.45
CA ALA A 137 -2.67 -3.56 -19.29
C ALA A 137 -2.05 -4.87 -18.75
N GLU A 138 -1.76 -5.83 -19.62
CA GLU A 138 -1.06 -7.08 -19.26
C GLU A 138 0.31 -6.82 -18.63
N TYR A 139 1.05 -5.84 -19.14
CA TYR A 139 2.31 -5.44 -18.54
C TYR A 139 2.12 -4.83 -17.14
N PHE A 140 1.16 -3.93 -16.96
CA PHE A 140 0.87 -3.38 -15.63
C PHE A 140 0.45 -4.46 -14.65
N ASP A 141 -0.41 -5.39 -15.05
CA ASP A 141 -0.84 -6.52 -14.24
C ASP A 141 0.32 -7.42 -13.80
N TYR A 142 1.20 -7.78 -14.74
CA TYR A 142 2.42 -8.54 -14.45
C TYR A 142 3.33 -7.84 -13.44
N VAL A 143 3.49 -6.53 -13.61
CA VAL A 143 4.31 -5.71 -12.71
C VAL A 143 3.69 -5.60 -11.32
N LEU A 144 2.39 -5.31 -11.25
CA LEU A 144 1.67 -5.15 -9.99
C LEU A 144 1.70 -6.45 -9.21
N THR A 145 1.38 -7.58 -9.85
CA THR A 145 1.40 -8.90 -9.20
C THR A 145 2.75 -9.18 -8.53
N ARG A 146 3.87 -8.92 -9.22
CA ARG A 146 5.22 -9.10 -8.64
C ARG A 146 5.52 -8.12 -7.50
N LEU A 147 5.11 -6.87 -7.64
CA LEU A 147 5.27 -5.88 -6.58
C LEU A 147 4.46 -6.27 -5.34
N THR A 148 3.21 -6.71 -5.53
CA THR A 148 2.31 -7.16 -4.47
C THR A 148 2.83 -8.41 -3.77
N VAL A 149 3.44 -9.38 -4.47
CA VAL A 149 4.10 -10.54 -3.83
C VAL A 149 5.17 -10.06 -2.84
N VAL A 150 6.03 -9.14 -3.26
CA VAL A 150 7.11 -8.61 -2.41
C VAL A 150 6.54 -7.74 -1.27
N GLY A 151 5.56 -6.90 -1.58
CA GLY A 151 4.88 -6.04 -0.60
C GLY A 151 4.15 -6.84 0.47
N ALA A 152 3.39 -7.87 0.07
CA ALA A 152 2.69 -8.77 0.99
C ALA A 152 3.68 -9.53 1.88
N GLY A 153 4.75 -10.08 1.31
CA GLY A 153 5.79 -10.76 2.09
C GLY A 153 6.43 -9.85 3.14
N TYR A 154 6.75 -8.61 2.76
CA TYR A 154 7.27 -7.60 3.68
C TYR A 154 6.26 -7.23 4.78
N LEU A 155 5.00 -6.95 4.43
CA LEU A 155 3.94 -6.62 5.39
C LEU A 155 3.74 -7.75 6.42
N THR A 156 3.70 -8.99 5.95
CA THR A 156 3.59 -10.17 6.80
C THR A 156 4.78 -10.30 7.75
N VAL A 157 6.01 -10.13 7.25
CA VAL A 157 7.22 -10.18 8.10
C VAL A 157 7.20 -9.09 9.16
N VAL A 158 6.91 -7.84 8.79
CA VAL A 158 6.89 -6.72 9.75
C VAL A 158 5.77 -6.88 10.78
N ALA A 159 4.61 -7.40 10.40
CA ALA A 159 3.50 -7.64 11.31
C ALA A 159 3.77 -8.81 12.29
N LEU A 160 4.44 -9.88 11.84
CA LEU A 160 4.74 -11.07 12.65
C LEU A 160 5.94 -10.89 13.58
N LEU A 161 6.98 -10.19 13.13
CA LEU A 161 8.23 -9.97 13.86
C LEU A 161 8.04 -9.53 15.33
N PRO A 162 7.23 -8.50 15.66
CA PRO A 162 6.95 -8.12 17.05
C PRO A 162 6.22 -9.20 17.85
N GLU A 163 5.38 -10.01 17.20
CA GLU A 163 4.57 -11.02 17.87
C GLU A 163 5.41 -12.22 18.27
N VAL A 164 6.30 -12.64 17.36
CA VAL A 164 7.32 -13.66 17.66
C VAL A 164 8.25 -13.21 18.78
N LEU A 165 8.65 -11.93 18.81
CA LEU A 165 9.49 -11.38 19.87
C LEU A 165 8.77 -11.34 21.23
N ARG A 166 7.47 -11.01 21.27
CA ARG A 166 6.68 -11.08 22.52
C ARG A 166 6.64 -12.50 23.09
N VAL A 167 6.39 -13.49 22.25
CA VAL A 167 6.32 -14.91 22.68
C VAL A 167 7.67 -15.40 23.22
N ARG A 168 8.79 -14.99 22.60
CA ARG A 168 10.13 -15.49 22.96
C ARG A 168 10.81 -14.73 24.11
N PHE A 169 10.56 -13.43 24.25
CA PHE A 169 11.25 -12.58 25.23
C PHE A 169 10.36 -12.16 26.41
N ALA A 170 9.06 -12.49 26.41
CA ALA A 170 8.10 -12.23 27.50
C ALA A 170 8.04 -10.77 28.00
N VAL A 171 8.59 -9.81 27.25
CA VAL A 171 8.49 -8.38 27.56
C VAL A 171 7.14 -7.87 27.03
N PRO A 172 6.28 -7.28 27.88
CA PRO A 172 5.02 -6.69 27.44
C PRO A 172 5.32 -5.41 26.63
N PHE A 173 5.54 -5.58 25.33
CA PHE A 173 5.58 -4.47 24.39
C PHE A 173 4.16 -3.90 24.26
N TYR A 174 3.90 -2.83 25.01
CA TYR A 174 2.67 -2.01 24.85
C TYR A 174 2.58 -1.40 23.45
N PHE A 175 3.73 -1.15 22.81
CA PHE A 175 3.83 -0.91 21.37
C PHE A 175 3.91 -2.26 20.63
N GLY A 176 2.78 -2.96 20.51
CA GLY A 176 2.67 -4.12 19.62
C GLY A 176 3.09 -3.71 18.20
N GLY A 177 3.86 -4.53 17.48
CA GLY A 177 4.38 -4.04 16.20
C GLY A 177 3.32 -3.90 15.10
N THR A 178 2.11 -4.43 15.29
CA THR A 178 0.92 -4.02 14.55
C THR A 178 0.55 -2.57 14.78
N SER A 179 0.49 -2.11 16.04
CA SER A 179 0.20 -0.71 16.33
C SER A 179 1.35 0.20 15.88
N LEU A 180 2.60 -0.25 15.97
CA LEU A 180 3.75 0.48 15.41
C LEU A 180 3.65 0.64 13.88
N LEU A 181 3.35 -0.44 13.15
CA LEU A 181 3.18 -0.43 11.69
C LEU A 181 2.05 0.54 11.30
N ILE A 182 0.90 0.43 11.98
CA ILE A 182 -0.25 1.32 11.75
C ILE A 182 0.14 2.79 11.97
N VAL A 183 0.79 3.12 13.09
CA VAL A 183 1.19 4.51 13.39
C VAL A 183 2.13 5.06 12.31
N VAL A 184 3.14 4.30 11.90
CA VAL A 184 4.14 4.79 10.91
C VAL A 184 3.49 5.05 9.55
N VAL A 185 2.76 4.08 9.02
CA VAL A 185 2.23 4.18 7.66
C VAL A 185 1.06 5.16 7.60
N VAL A 186 0.15 5.19 8.59
CA VAL A 186 -0.93 6.19 8.63
C VAL A 186 -0.36 7.61 8.77
N SER A 187 0.70 7.78 9.57
CA SER A 187 1.38 9.08 9.67
C SER A 187 1.99 9.49 8.33
N MET A 188 2.56 8.55 7.56
CA MET A 188 3.05 8.83 6.21
C MET A 188 1.94 9.18 5.23
N ASP A 189 0.84 8.45 5.25
CA ASP A 189 -0.31 8.71 4.39
C ASP A 189 -0.88 10.09 4.69
N PHE A 190 -1.01 10.46 5.98
CA PHE A 190 -1.42 11.79 6.40
C PHE A 190 -0.48 12.88 5.86
N VAL A 191 0.84 12.72 6.04
CA VAL A 191 1.83 13.69 5.52
C VAL A 191 1.75 13.78 3.99
N SER A 192 1.61 12.67 3.28
CA SER A 192 1.50 12.64 1.82
C SER A 192 0.22 13.31 1.32
N GLN A 193 -0.89 13.14 2.02
CA GLN A 193 -2.17 13.80 1.69
C GLN A 193 -2.10 15.31 1.94
N VAL A 194 -1.53 15.74 3.07
CA VAL A 194 -1.30 17.16 3.38
C VAL A 194 -0.41 17.80 2.32
N GLN A 195 0.70 17.16 1.94
CA GLN A 195 1.59 17.66 0.88
C GLN A 195 0.87 17.79 -0.47
N SER A 196 0.06 16.79 -0.85
CA SER A 196 -0.70 16.82 -2.10
C SER A 196 -1.70 17.99 -2.13
N HIS A 197 -2.37 18.27 -1.01
CA HIS A 197 -3.32 19.37 -0.90
C HIS A 197 -2.63 20.75 -0.92
N LEU A 198 -1.47 20.88 -0.28
CA LEU A 198 -0.66 22.11 -0.30
C LEU A 198 -0.09 22.41 -1.69
N LEU A 199 0.38 21.38 -2.41
CA LEU A 199 0.86 21.53 -3.78
C LEU A 199 -0.25 22.03 -4.71
N ALA A 200 -1.48 21.52 -4.55
CA ALA A 200 -2.63 21.98 -5.33
C ALA A 200 -2.88 23.50 -5.15
N HIS A 201 -2.74 24.02 -3.92
CA HIS A 201 -2.89 25.45 -3.64
C HIS A 201 -1.74 26.32 -4.21
N GLN A 202 -0.51 25.79 -4.25
CA GLN A 202 0.62 26.50 -4.85
C GLN A 202 0.49 26.64 -6.38
N TYR A 203 -0.20 25.70 -7.03
CA TYR A 203 -0.53 25.80 -8.47
C TYR A 203 -1.47 26.97 -8.77
N GLU A 204 -2.50 27.23 -7.94
CA GLU A 204 -3.38 28.39 -8.13
C GLU A 204 -2.64 29.73 -8.04
N GLY A 205 -1.70 29.84 -7.08
CA GLY A 205 -0.87 31.03 -6.89
C GLY A 205 0.02 31.34 -8.09
N LEU A 206 0.65 30.32 -8.69
CA LEU A 206 1.49 30.45 -9.89
C LEU A 206 0.69 30.79 -11.15
N ILE A 207 -0.49 30.18 -11.33
CA ILE A 207 -1.38 30.46 -12.47
C ILE A 207 -1.92 31.89 -12.39
N ARG A 208 -2.31 32.37 -11.20
CA ARG A 208 -2.79 33.75 -10.98
C ARG A 208 -1.70 34.79 -11.23
N LYS A 209 -0.45 34.50 -10.84
CA LYS A 209 0.71 35.39 -11.09
C LYS A 209 1.08 35.44 -12.59
N SER A 210 0.87 34.36 -13.34
CA SER A 210 1.09 34.33 -14.80
C SER A 210 0.03 35.15 -15.57
N ARG A 211 -1.25 35.09 -15.15
CA ARG A 211 -2.34 35.87 -15.78
C ARG A 211 -2.19 37.39 -15.57
N LEU A 212 -1.57 37.83 -14.47
CA LEU A 212 -1.32 39.26 -14.21
C LEU A 212 -0.22 39.86 -15.10
N LYS A 213 0.66 39.05 -15.71
CA LYS A 213 1.74 39.53 -16.59
C LYS A 213 1.31 39.68 -18.07
N GLY A 214 0.10 39.26 -18.44
CA GLY A 214 -0.44 39.33 -19.81
C GLY A 214 -1.30 40.56 -20.10
N LYS A 215 -1.40 41.52 -19.16
CA LYS A 215 -2.16 42.77 -19.32
C LYS A 215 -1.22 43.98 -19.34
N ARG A 216 -0.31 44.02 -20.32
CA ARG A 216 0.37 45.23 -20.79
C ARG A 216 0.69 45.06 -22.27
#